data_AF-A0A814YBP5-F1
#
_entry.id   AF-A0A814YBP5-F1
#
_cell.length_a   1.000
_cell.length_b   1.000
_cell.length_c   1.000
_cell.angle_alpha   90.00
_cell.angle_beta   90.00
_cell.angle_gamma   90.00
#
_symmetry.space_group_name_H-M   'P 1'
#
loop_
_entity.id
_entity.type
_entity.pdbx_description
1 polymer ?
#
loop_
_entity_poly.entity_id
_entity_poly.type
_entity_poly.pdbx_seq_one_letter_code
_entity_poly.pdbx_strand_id
1 'polypeptide(L)'
;MMSGFIEFKEFHHFLDLLYYYNQLSNLFRQLDTNKDKRISFNEFKQGHELIGYSSTDENSLRQEFNRIDTNHGGYILFDEFCIYMAKKKLQ
;
A
#
# COMPACT_ATOMS: atom_id res chain seq x y z
N MET A 1 27.20 7.62 -0.47
CA MET A 1 26.43 8.72 0.12
C MET A 1 27.40 9.86 0.40
N MET A 2 27.09 11.10 -0.03
CA MET A 2 27.78 12.40 0.23
C MET A 2 28.50 13.12 -0.95
N SER A 3 27.83 13.36 -2.08
CA SER A 3 28.24 14.42 -3.04
C SER A 3 27.32 15.66 -3.02
N GLY A 4 26.14 15.59 -2.41
CA GLY A 4 25.13 16.66 -2.48
C GLY A 4 24.47 16.81 -3.86
N PHE A 5 24.87 15.99 -4.85
CA PHE A 5 24.29 15.90 -6.18
C PHE A 5 23.65 14.52 -6.37
N ILE A 6 22.54 14.47 -7.10
CA ILE A 6 21.90 13.22 -7.51
C ILE A 6 22.64 12.70 -8.74
N GLU A 7 23.28 11.55 -8.64
CA GLU A 7 23.91 10.90 -9.80
C GLU A 7 22.85 10.40 -10.79
N PHE A 8 23.20 10.22 -12.07
CA PHE A 8 22.23 9.77 -13.09
C PHE A 8 21.54 8.43 -12.70
N LYS A 9 22.28 7.53 -12.06
CA LYS A 9 21.74 6.28 -11.52
C LYS A 9 20.78 6.50 -10.34
N GLU A 10 21.09 7.44 -9.45
CA GLU A 10 20.21 7.82 -8.34
C GLU A 10 18.93 8.51 -8.86
N PHE A 11 19.05 9.30 -9.95
CA PHE A 11 17.90 9.93 -10.60
C PHE A 11 16.98 8.91 -11.28
N HIS A 12 17.53 7.92 -11.99
CA HIS A 12 16.73 6.83 -12.54
C HIS A 12 15.99 6.07 -11.44
N HIS A 13 16.69 5.73 -10.35
CA HIS A 13 16.06 5.06 -9.21
C HIS A 13 14.95 5.91 -8.58
N PHE A 14 15.15 7.23 -8.48
CA PHE A 14 14.14 8.15 -8.01
C PHE A 14 12.89 8.16 -8.93
N LEU A 15 13.07 8.15 -10.25
CA LEU A 15 11.95 8.05 -11.20
C LEU A 15 11.20 6.73 -11.07
N ASP A 16 11.91 5.61 -10.89
CA ASP A 16 11.28 4.30 -10.66
C ASP A 16 10.43 4.30 -9.37
N LEU A 17 10.94 4.93 -8.31
CA LEU A 17 10.22 5.10 -7.06
C LEU A 17 8.99 5.99 -7.24
N LEU A 18 9.11 7.14 -7.92
CA LEU A 18 7.97 8.02 -8.20
C LEU A 18 6.88 7.30 -8.99
N TYR A 19 7.26 6.57 -10.04
CA TYR A 19 6.34 5.79 -10.83
C TYR A 19 5.64 4.74 -9.98
N TYR A 20 6.39 4.00 -9.16
CA TYR A 20 5.85 3.00 -8.25
C TYR A 20 4.86 3.60 -7.24
N TYR A 21 5.21 4.70 -6.58
CA TYR A 21 4.29 5.37 -5.64
C TYR A 21 3.02 5.88 -6.32
N ASN A 22 3.10 6.34 -7.58
CA ASN A 22 1.93 6.70 -8.34
C ASN A 22 1.01 5.49 -8.61
N GLN A 23 1.58 4.31 -8.91
CA GLN A 23 0.80 3.07 -9.04
C GLN A 23 0.13 2.68 -7.72
N LEU A 24 0.82 2.77 -6.59
CA LEU A 24 0.24 2.52 -5.28
C LEU A 24 -0.90 3.51 -4.96
N SER A 25 -0.74 4.77 -5.32
CA SER A 25 -1.79 5.79 -5.17
C SER A 25 -3.03 5.48 -6.01
N ASN A 26 -2.85 4.99 -7.25
CA ASN A 26 -3.96 4.54 -8.09
C ASN A 26 -4.67 3.32 -7.50
N LEU A 27 -3.92 2.36 -6.95
CA LEU A 27 -4.48 1.16 -6.34
C LEU A 27 -5.25 1.49 -5.05
N PHE A 28 -4.68 2.35 -4.21
CA PHE A 28 -5.34 2.83 -2.99
C PHE A 28 -6.67 3.51 -3.31
N ARG A 29 -6.72 4.37 -4.34
CA ARG A 29 -7.96 5.02 -4.79
C ARG A 29 -9.03 4.04 -5.32
N GLN A 30 -8.64 2.87 -5.79
CA GLN A 30 -9.60 1.84 -6.21
C GLN A 30 -10.22 1.13 -5.01
N LEU A 31 -9.47 1.01 -3.91
CA LEU A 31 -9.94 0.41 -2.65
C LEU A 31 -10.79 1.40 -1.85
N ASP A 32 -10.37 2.67 -1.77
CA ASP A 32 -11.09 3.77 -1.09
C ASP A 32 -12.31 4.21 -1.91
N THR A 33 -13.36 3.38 -1.89
CA THR A 33 -14.58 3.59 -2.67
C THR A 33 -15.38 4.81 -2.20
N ASN A 34 -15.35 5.11 -0.90
CA ASN A 34 -16.09 6.22 -0.32
C ASN A 34 -15.31 7.55 -0.39
N LYS A 35 -14.02 7.52 -0.72
CA LYS A 35 -13.09 8.65 -0.90
C LYS A 35 -12.79 9.43 0.38
N ASP A 36 -12.81 8.78 1.53
CA ASP A 36 -12.45 9.38 2.81
C ASP A 36 -10.94 9.31 3.12
N LYS A 37 -10.14 8.85 2.16
CA LYS A 37 -8.67 8.78 2.17
C LYS A 37 -8.09 7.74 3.12
N ARG A 38 -8.89 6.75 3.50
CA ARG A 38 -8.50 5.61 4.32
C ARG A 38 -9.27 4.39 3.84
N ILE A 39 -8.76 3.20 4.11
CA ILE A 39 -9.43 1.96 3.70
C ILE A 39 -10.04 1.34 4.94
N SER A 40 -11.37 1.27 4.97
CA SER A 40 -12.11 0.53 5.98
C SER A 40 -11.96 -0.99 5.79
N PHE A 41 -12.27 -1.78 6.82
CA PHE A 41 -12.27 -3.23 6.70
C PHE A 41 -13.21 -3.75 5.61
N ASN A 42 -14.36 -3.08 5.41
CA ASN A 42 -15.30 -3.45 4.35
C ASN A 42 -14.73 -3.19 2.95
N GLU A 43 -14.07 -2.06 2.75
CA GLU A 43 -13.40 -1.73 1.48
C GLU A 43 -12.23 -2.68 1.20
N PHE A 44 -11.44 -2.99 2.23
CA PHE A 44 -10.41 -4.01 2.13
C PHE A 44 -11.00 -5.37 1.75
N LYS A 45 -12.08 -5.82 2.42
CA LYS A 45 -12.75 -7.08 2.14
C LYS A 45 -13.29 -7.16 0.71
N GLN A 46 -13.75 -6.06 0.14
CA GLN A 46 -14.23 -6.02 -1.24
C GLN A 46 -13.10 -5.98 -2.29
N GLY A 47 -11.92 -5.46 -1.92
CA GLY A 47 -10.82 -5.20 -2.83
C GLY A 47 -9.53 -5.97 -2.57
N HIS A 48 -9.50 -6.92 -1.63
CA HIS A 48 -8.28 -7.62 -1.21
C HIS A 48 -7.55 -8.33 -2.37
N GLU A 49 -8.28 -8.74 -3.40
CA GLU A 49 -7.71 -9.39 -4.58
C GLU A 49 -6.87 -8.42 -5.42
N LEU A 50 -7.24 -7.13 -5.45
CA LEU A 50 -6.51 -6.09 -6.20
C LEU A 50 -5.10 -5.87 -5.66
N ILE A 51 -4.88 -6.20 -4.39
CA ILE A 51 -3.58 -6.12 -3.71
C ILE A 51 -2.89 -7.49 -3.65
N GLY A 52 -3.44 -8.49 -4.36
CA GLY A 52 -2.91 -9.85 -4.46
C GLY A 52 -3.05 -10.68 -3.20
N TYR A 53 -4.02 -10.39 -2.33
CA TYR A 53 -4.34 -11.25 -1.20
C TYR A 53 -5.46 -12.22 -1.62
N SER A 54 -5.21 -13.52 -1.53
CA SER A 54 -6.05 -14.57 -2.14
C SER A 54 -7.06 -15.22 -1.18
N SER A 55 -6.90 -15.04 0.13
CA SER A 55 -7.83 -15.64 1.10
C SER A 55 -9.12 -14.82 1.18
N THR A 56 -10.26 -15.49 1.12
CA THR A 56 -11.60 -14.91 1.26
C THR A 56 -12.22 -15.18 2.63
N ASP A 57 -11.53 -15.95 3.49
CA ASP A 57 -11.98 -16.25 4.84
C ASP A 57 -11.97 -15.00 5.72
N GLU A 58 -13.04 -14.79 6.48
CA GLU A 58 -13.23 -13.55 7.25
C GLU A 58 -12.18 -13.36 8.35
N ASN A 59 -11.78 -14.44 9.02
CA ASN A 59 -10.74 -14.37 10.04
C ASN A 59 -9.39 -14.03 9.42
N SER A 60 -9.07 -14.65 8.28
CA SER A 60 -7.83 -14.41 7.52
C SER A 60 -7.76 -12.96 7.03
N LEU A 61 -8.85 -12.45 6.46
CA LEU A 61 -8.98 -11.06 6.04
C LEU A 61 -8.81 -10.10 7.22
N ARG A 62 -9.46 -10.39 8.36
CA ARG A 62 -9.35 -9.56 9.56
C ARG A 62 -7.93 -9.56 10.11
N GLN A 63 -7.26 -10.71 10.14
CA GLN A 63 -5.87 -10.81 10.57
C GLN A 63 -4.94 -10.02 9.66
N GLU A 64 -5.09 -10.14 8.34
CA GLU A 64 -4.27 -9.40 7.39
C GLU A 64 -4.52 -7.89 7.48
N PHE A 65 -5.79 -7.48 7.57
CA PHE A 65 -6.15 -6.07 7.79
C PHE A 65 -5.47 -5.50 9.04
N ASN A 66 -5.58 -6.19 10.18
CA ASN A 66 -4.96 -5.76 11.43
C ASN A 66 -3.43 -5.76 11.36
N ARG A 67 -2.83 -6.58 10.48
CA ARG A 67 -1.37 -6.59 10.24
C ARG A 67 -0.92 -5.39 9.41
N ILE A 68 -1.79 -4.85 8.55
CA ILE A 68 -1.53 -3.66 7.75
C ILE A 68 -1.82 -2.39 8.57
N ASP A 69 -2.90 -2.36 9.36
CA ASP A 69 -3.25 -1.29 10.31
C ASP A 69 -2.34 -1.32 11.55
N THR A 70 -1.11 -0.84 11.36
CA THR A 70 -0.05 -0.84 12.36
C THR A 70 -0.25 0.17 13.48
N ASN A 71 -0.98 1.25 13.22
CA ASN A 71 -1.32 2.24 14.24
C ASN A 71 -2.57 1.83 15.05
N HIS A 72 -3.26 0.77 14.63
CA HIS A 72 -4.47 0.23 15.27
C HIS A 72 -5.63 1.25 15.33
N GLY A 73 -5.71 2.11 14.32
CA GLY A 73 -6.74 3.14 14.17
C GLY A 73 -8.06 2.60 13.64
N GLY A 74 -8.10 1.33 13.22
CA GLY A 74 -9.27 0.68 12.62
C GLY A 74 -9.43 0.94 11.12
N TYR A 75 -8.44 1.57 10.50
CA TYR A 75 -8.40 1.90 9.08
C TYR A 75 -6.98 1.75 8.56
N ILE A 76 -6.83 1.29 7.32
CA ILE A 76 -5.53 1.30 6.66
C ILE A 76 -5.31 2.68 6.04
N LEU A 77 -4.29 3.38 6.51
CA LEU A 77 -3.84 4.65 5.93
C LEU A 77 -2.94 4.44 4.71
N PHE A 78 -2.75 5.50 3.91
CA PHE A 78 -1.98 5.39 2.66
C PHE A 78 -0.50 5.01 2.89
N ASP A 79 0.11 5.51 3.96
CA ASP A 79 1.49 5.17 4.34
C ASP A 79 1.61 3.71 4.77
N GLU A 80 0.67 3.21 5.59
CA GLU A 80 0.59 1.80 5.98
C GLU A 80 0.41 0.87 4.79
N PHE A 81 -0.48 1.26 3.87
CA PHE A 81 -0.67 0.59 2.58
C PHE A 81 0.63 0.54 1.76
N CYS A 82 1.34 1.67 1.65
CA CYS A 82 2.61 1.72 0.91
C CYS A 82 3.68 0.81 1.52
N ILE A 83 3.80 0.81 2.86
CA ILE A 83 4.72 -0.07 3.58
C ILE A 83 4.37 -1.53 3.32
N TYR A 84 3.09 -1.90 3.36
CA TYR A 84 2.65 -3.25 3.05
C TYR A 84 3.02 -3.68 1.63
N MET A 85 2.68 -2.87 0.63
CA MET A 85 2.96 -3.18 -0.77
C MET A 85 4.46 -3.22 -1.07
N ALA A 86 5.25 -2.33 -0.45
CA ALA A 86 6.71 -2.36 -0.57
C ALA A 86 7.30 -3.65 0.01
N LYS A 87 6.83 -4.11 1.19
CA LYS A 87 7.25 -5.39 1.77
C LYS A 87 6.88 -6.57 0.86
N LYS A 88 5.70 -6.55 0.26
CA LYS A 88 5.23 -7.59 -0.66
C LYS A 88 6.03 -7.65 -1.96
N LYS A 89 6.49 -6.50 -2.48
CA LYS A 89 7.35 -6.43 -3.67
C LYS A 89 8.76 -7.02 -3.45
N LEU A 90 9.21 -7.09 -2.19
CA LEU A 90 10.53 -7.61 -1.82
C LEU A 90 10.55 -9.13 -1.55
N GLN A 91 9.39 -9.77 -1.53
CA GLN A 91 9.22 -11.22 -1.36
C GLN A 91 9.05 -11.90 -2.72
#